data_AF-V8ALE7-F1
#
_entry.id   AF-V8ALE7-F1
#
_cell.length_a   1.000
_cell.length_b   1.000
_cell.length_c   1.000
_cell.angle_alpha   90.00
_cell.angle_beta   90.00
_cell.angle_gamma   90.00
#
_symmetry.space_group_name_H-M   'P 1'
#
loop_
_entity.id
_entity.type
_entity.pdbx_description
1 polymer ?
#
loop_
_entity_poly.entity_id
_entity_poly.type
_entity_poly.pdbx_seq_one_letter_code
_entity_poly.pdbx_strand_id
1 'polypeptide(L)'
;MIIKTIAFSPAVARQKSPDSSVAGRSNVFIFPDIQSGNIGYKIAQRLGNFEAIGPILQGLNAPISDLSRGSNEEDVYKLAIITAAQALK
;
A
#
# COMPACT_ATOMS: atom_id res chain seq x y z
N MET A 1 4.35 13.11 6.97
CA MET A 1 5.34 12.07 6.62
C MET A 1 5.79 11.38 7.90
N ILE A 2 5.28 10.18 8.19
CA ILE A 2 5.64 9.45 9.42
C ILE A 2 6.77 8.48 9.08
N ILE A 3 7.82 8.50 9.91
CA ILE A 3 9.04 7.73 9.75
C ILE A 3 8.72 6.23 9.91
N LYS A 4 9.19 5.38 9.00
CA LYS A 4 8.78 3.98 8.79
C LYS A 4 8.52 3.15 10.07
N THR A 5 9.44 3.14 11.03
CA THR A 5 9.30 2.32 12.25
C THR A 5 8.33 2.93 13.27
N ILE A 6 8.24 4.27 13.31
CA ILE A 6 7.31 5.01 14.18
C ILE A 6 5.86 4.71 13.75
N ALA A 7 5.62 4.50 12.44
CA ALA A 7 4.29 4.17 11.93
C ALA A 7 3.82 2.77 12.34
N PHE A 8 4.72 1.80 12.41
CA PHE A 8 4.39 0.37 12.59
C PHE A 8 4.53 -0.15 14.03
N SER A 9 5.53 0.33 14.79
CA SER A 9 5.81 -0.21 16.14
C SER A 9 5.25 0.69 17.26
N PRO A 10 4.30 0.22 18.08
CA PRO A 10 3.80 0.97 19.24
C PRO A 10 4.89 1.36 20.24
N ALA A 11 5.89 0.51 20.43
CA ALA A 11 6.99 0.77 21.36
C ALA A 11 7.85 1.96 20.89
N VAL A 12 8.22 1.97 19.61
CA VAL A 12 9.00 3.07 19.01
C VAL A 12 8.15 4.34 18.90
N ALA A 13 6.86 4.20 18.60
CA ALA A 13 5.90 5.30 18.57
C ALA A 13 5.83 6.06 19.89
N ARG A 14 5.65 5.36 21.01
CA ARG A 14 5.64 5.97 22.35
C ARG A 14 6.92 6.73 22.68
N GLN A 15 8.06 6.26 22.18
CA GLN A 15 9.35 6.88 22.45
C GLN A 15 9.61 8.12 21.56
N LYS A 16 9.26 8.05 20.28
CA LYS A 16 9.65 9.06 19.27
C LYS A 16 8.54 10.02 18.86
N SER A 17 7.28 9.67 19.11
CA SER A 17 6.10 10.46 18.75
C SER A 17 4.90 10.14 19.66
N PRO A 18 5.03 10.37 20.99
CA PRO A 18 4.00 9.99 21.97
C PRO A 18 2.66 10.69 21.75
N ASP A 19 2.67 11.93 21.27
CA ASP A 19 1.46 12.74 21.08
C ASP A 19 0.78 12.49 19.72
N SER A 20 1.35 11.60 18.89
CA SER A 20 0.78 11.31 17.57
C SER A 20 -0.45 10.42 17.69
N SER A 21 -1.55 10.90 17.10
CA SER A 21 -2.79 10.13 17.01
C SER A 21 -2.72 8.92 16.06
N VAL A 22 -1.63 8.70 15.32
CA VAL A 22 -1.56 7.61 14.31
C VAL A 22 -0.28 6.77 14.39
N ALA A 23 0.74 7.21 15.14
CA ALA A 23 1.98 6.47 15.32
C ALA A 23 1.72 5.11 15.99
N GLY A 24 2.43 4.08 15.52
CA GLY A 24 2.35 2.70 16.02
C GLY A 24 1.08 1.94 15.65
N ARG A 25 0.14 2.56 14.93
CA ARG A 25 -1.15 1.98 14.53
C ARG A 25 -1.54 2.30 13.09
N SER A 26 -0.59 2.74 12.27
CA SER A 26 -0.86 3.11 10.89
C SER A 26 -1.12 1.87 10.03
N ASN A 27 -2.14 1.93 9.18
CA ASN A 27 -2.48 0.90 8.19
C ASN A 27 -2.26 1.38 6.74
N VAL A 28 -2.06 2.69 6.53
CA VAL A 28 -1.71 3.30 5.24
C VAL A 28 -0.34 3.95 5.35
N PHE A 29 0.56 3.55 4.45
CA PHE A 29 1.95 4.02 4.43
C PHE A 29 2.22 4.81 3.16
N ILE A 30 2.35 6.13 3.29
CA ILE A 30 2.71 7.02 2.19
C ILE A 30 4.23 7.10 2.11
N PHE A 31 4.80 6.58 1.01
CA PHE A 31 6.23 6.62 0.77
C PHE A 31 6.67 8.01 0.27
N PRO A 32 7.88 8.46 0.62
CA PRO A 32 8.37 9.79 0.23
C PRO A 32 8.68 9.90 -1.26
N ASP A 33 8.92 8.78 -1.93
CA ASP A 33 9.28 8.71 -3.34
C ASP A 33 8.94 7.32 -3.94
N ILE A 34 8.99 7.24 -5.28
CA ILE A 34 8.61 6.04 -6.04
C ILE A 34 9.59 4.88 -5.85
N GLN A 35 10.87 5.14 -5.60
CA GLN A 35 11.89 4.09 -5.39
C GLN A 35 11.65 3.41 -4.06
N SER A 36 11.47 4.20 -3.01
CA SER A 36 11.12 3.77 -1.66
C SER A 36 9.84 2.95 -1.64
N GLY A 37 8.80 3.36 -2.38
CA GLY A 37 7.56 2.62 -2.53
C GLY A 37 7.74 1.29 -3.25
N ASN A 38 8.37 1.30 -4.43
CA ASN A 38 8.60 0.11 -5.26
C ASN A 38 9.45 -0.96 -4.58
N ILE A 39 10.48 -0.54 -3.85
CA ILE A 39 11.33 -1.45 -3.07
C ILE A 39 10.57 -1.94 -1.83
N GLY A 40 9.88 -1.02 -1.14
CA GLY A 40 9.18 -1.31 0.10
C GLY A 40 8.10 -2.38 -0.03
N TYR A 41 7.18 -2.25 -1.00
CA TYR A 41 6.13 -3.25 -1.15
C TYR A 41 6.67 -4.61 -1.60
N LYS A 42 7.72 -4.64 -2.45
CA LYS A 42 8.36 -5.90 -2.88
C LYS A 42 9.08 -6.60 -1.73
N ILE A 43 9.67 -5.85 -0.81
CA ILE A 43 10.24 -6.41 0.42
C ILE A 43 9.13 -6.99 1.30
N ALA A 44 8.03 -6.26 1.51
CA ALA A 44 6.90 -6.75 2.30
C ALA A 44 6.31 -8.05 1.69
N GLN A 45 6.17 -8.09 0.37
CA GLN A 45 5.70 -9.26 -0.36
C GLN A 45 6.64 -10.46 -0.21
N ARG A 46 7.94 -10.28 -0.50
CA ARG A 46 8.90 -11.39 -0.61
C ARG A 46 9.47 -11.87 0.73
N LEU A 47 9.68 -10.96 1.68
CA LEU A 47 10.28 -11.29 2.98
C LEU A 47 9.23 -11.37 4.08
N GLY A 48 8.12 -10.64 3.96
CA GLY A 48 7.04 -10.66 4.94
C GLY A 48 5.92 -11.65 4.61
N ASN A 49 6.01 -12.36 3.48
CA ASN A 49 4.96 -13.24 2.96
C ASN A 49 3.58 -12.55 2.86
N PHE A 50 3.57 -11.25 2.59
CA PHE A 50 2.34 -10.51 2.31
C PHE A 50 1.92 -10.71 0.85
N GLU A 51 0.62 -10.75 0.62
CA GLU A 51 0.07 -10.65 -0.73
C GLU A 51 0.11 -9.19 -1.19
N ALA A 52 0.57 -8.95 -2.42
CA ALA A 52 0.62 -7.61 -3.02
C ALA A 52 -0.31 -7.54 -4.22
N ILE A 53 -1.37 -6.73 -4.13
CA ILE A 53 -2.36 -6.52 -5.19
C ILE A 53 -2.18 -5.12 -5.78
N GLY A 54 -2.05 -5.03 -7.10
CA GLY A 54 -1.96 -3.75 -7.82
C GLY A 54 -1.03 -3.78 -9.05
N PRO A 55 -0.74 -2.61 -9.66
CA PRO A 55 -1.05 -1.26 -9.16
C PRO A 55 -2.55 -0.88 -9.25
N ILE A 56 -3.04 -0.13 -8.26
CA ILE A 56 -4.40 0.43 -8.25
C ILE A 56 -4.31 1.94 -8.46
N LEU A 57 -4.89 2.44 -9.55
CA LEU A 57 -4.88 3.87 -9.87
C LEU A 57 -5.99 4.60 -9.10
N GLN A 58 -5.75 5.84 -8.68
CA GLN A 58 -6.71 6.67 -7.93
C GLN A 58 -6.73 8.11 -8.48
N GLY A 59 -7.88 8.78 -8.37
CA GLY A 59 -8.03 10.20 -8.74
C GLY A 59 -8.44 10.48 -10.20
N LEU A 60 -8.77 9.44 -10.97
CA LEU A 60 -9.26 9.58 -12.36
C LEU A 60 -10.79 9.74 -12.40
N ASN A 61 -11.31 10.36 -13.47
CA ASN A 61 -12.76 10.53 -13.70
C ASN A 61 -13.50 9.20 -13.95
N ALA A 62 -12.78 8.20 -14.41
CA ALA A 62 -13.28 6.85 -14.61
C ALA A 62 -12.22 5.84 -14.11
N PRO A 63 -12.63 4.69 -13.58
CA PRO A 63 -11.70 3.71 -13.05
C PRO A 63 -10.97 3.02 -14.19
N ILE A 64 -9.64 3.13 -14.15
CA ILE A 64 -8.72 2.48 -15.07
C ILE A 64 -7.74 1.70 -14.21
N SER A 65 -7.33 0.52 -14.65
CA SER A 65 -6.33 -0.28 -13.96
C SER A 65 -5.30 -0.79 -14.95
N ASP A 66 -4.06 -0.89 -14.48
CA ASP A 66 -2.92 -1.36 -15.26
C ASP A 66 -2.44 -2.69 -14.69
N LEU A 67 -2.26 -3.67 -15.56
CA LEU A 67 -1.78 -5.00 -15.17
C LEU A 67 -0.29 -5.09 -15.44
N SER A 68 0.44 -5.71 -14.51
CA SER A 68 1.82 -6.05 -14.77
C SER A 68 1.89 -7.08 -15.90
N ARG A 69 2.92 -6.97 -16.75
CA ARG A 69 3.19 -7.99 -17.80
C ARG A 69 3.41 -9.40 -17.24
N GLY A 70 3.70 -9.53 -15.95
CA GLY A 70 3.86 -10.80 -15.25
C GLY A 70 2.64 -11.22 -14.42
N SER A 71 1.49 -10.55 -14.57
CA SER A 71 0.26 -10.91 -13.84
C SER A 71 -0.31 -12.25 -14.30
N ASN A 72 -0.87 -13.00 -13.36
CA ASN A 72 -1.59 -14.24 -13.62
C ASN A 72 -3.12 -14.02 -13.67
N GLU A 73 -3.88 -15.07 -13.94
CA GLU A 73 -5.34 -15.04 -14.01
C GLU A 73 -6.00 -14.53 -12.71
N GLU A 74 -5.42 -14.84 -11.56
CA GLU A 74 -5.93 -14.42 -10.25
C GLU A 74 -5.72 -12.92 -10.01
N ASP A 75 -4.56 -12.38 -10.42
CA ASP A 75 -4.27 -10.95 -10.36
C ASP A 75 -5.26 -10.15 -11.22
N VAL A 76 -5.54 -10.65 -12.43
CA VAL A 76 -6.51 -10.03 -13.35
C VAL A 76 -7.91 -10.02 -12.72
N TYR A 77 -8.33 -11.17 -12.16
CA TYR A 77 -9.64 -11.29 -11.51
C TYR A 77 -9.79 -10.35 -10.31
N LYS A 78 -8.79 -10.31 -9.42
CA LYS A 78 -8.78 -9.42 -8.25
C LYS A 78 -8.79 -7.95 -8.66
N LEU A 79 -7.98 -7.58 -9.64
CA LEU A 79 -7.91 -6.19 -10.09
C LEU A 79 -9.22 -5.76 -10.75
N ALA A 80 -9.86 -6.62 -11.56
CA ALA A 80 -11.16 -6.32 -12.16
C ALA A 80 -12.24 -6.05 -11.11
N ILE A 81 -12.27 -6.83 -10.02
CA ILE A 81 -13.19 -6.59 -8.89
C ILE A 81 -12.92 -5.21 -8.26
N ILE A 82 -11.65 -4.85 -8.07
CA ILE A 82 -11.27 -3.56 -7.49
C ILE A 82 -11.66 -2.42 -8.44
N THR A 83 -11.38 -2.51 -9.74
CA THR A 83 -11.77 -1.50 -10.74
C THR A 83 -13.29 -1.31 -10.78
N ALA A 84 -14.05 -2.41 -10.73
CA ALA A 84 -15.51 -2.35 -10.65
C ALA A 84 -15.98 -1.66 -9.36
N ALA A 85 -15.37 -1.97 -8.21
CA ALA A 85 -15.68 -1.31 -6.95
C ALA A 85 -15.37 0.21 -6.97
N GLN A 86 -14.35 0.63 -7.71
CA GLN A 86 -14.05 2.05 -7.92
C GLN A 86 -15.11 2.77 -8.79
N ALA A 87 -15.82 2.04 -9.66
CA ALA A 87 -16.89 2.58 -10.50
C ALA A 87 -18.22 2.80 -9.75
N LEU A 88 -18.43 2.08 -8.65
CA LEU A 88 -19.65 2.14 -7.85
C LEU A 88 -19.71 3.34 -6.92
N LYS A 89 -18.64 4.13 -6.84
CA LYS A 89 -18.55 5.34 -6.02
C LYS A 89 -19.08 6.57 -6.74
#